data_AF-A0A7S0U0I6-F1
#
_entry.id   AF-A0A7S0U0I6-F1
#
_cell.length_a   1.000
_cell.length_b   1.000
_cell.length_c   1.000
_cell.angle_alpha   90.00
_cell.angle_beta   90.00
_cell.angle_gamma   90.00
#
_symmetry.space_group_name_H-M   'P 1'
#
loop_
_entity.id
_entity.type
_entity.pdbx_description
1 polymer ?
#
loop_
_entity_poly.entity_id
_entity_poly.type
_entity_poly.pdbx_seq_one_letter_code
_entity_poly.pdbx_strand_id
1 'polypeptide(L)'
;SILYPGIRAVWRGRHNNNKEQRRTNRCMFCCSSGAASAAPPIATASPIDDPKQSATPKMAAPPPAPPAGTFVLTYFSHRASSRSDVAELLFGIAKVPFRVQRLVWADFVRLREASREGPGATGDPASTEGVSLPNSQLPVLAIPAADGKVTCVGQSGAIVRYAAKLAGMYPSDDFVVAAKVDSVLDRLADLAITRWYLAKDAKGKEDVLKDICETRLPPILADMSLMLQQGGGAG
;
A
#
# COMPACT_ATOMS: atom_id res chain seq x y z
N SER A 1 6.06 34.59 5.46
CA SER A 1 7.46 34.30 5.10
C SER A 1 8.28 33.94 6.32
N ILE A 2 8.36 32.66 6.69
CA ILE A 2 9.43 32.11 7.54
C ILE A 2 9.62 30.65 7.10
N LEU A 3 10.66 30.39 6.30
CA LEU A 3 11.10 29.04 5.97
C LEU A 3 12.59 28.95 6.35
N TYR A 4 12.90 27.98 7.21
CA TYR A 4 14.20 27.77 7.83
C TYR A 4 15.33 27.58 6.79
N PRO A 5 16.50 28.23 6.96
CA PRO A 5 17.56 28.27 5.93
C PRO A 5 18.41 26.99 5.76
N GLY A 6 18.13 25.90 6.48
CA GLY A 6 18.97 24.69 6.50
C GLY A 6 18.81 23.72 5.31
N ILE A 7 17.71 23.78 4.54
CA ILE A 7 17.39 22.73 3.55
C ILE A 7 18.04 22.97 2.17
N ARG A 8 18.47 24.20 1.86
CA ARG A 8 19.05 24.53 0.55
C ARG A 8 20.50 24.06 0.34
N ALA A 9 21.22 23.69 1.41
CA ALA A 9 22.62 23.26 1.31
C ALA A 9 22.78 21.77 0.95
N VAL A 10 21.84 20.92 1.39
CA VAL A 10 21.90 19.46 1.13
C VAL A 10 21.57 19.11 -0.32
N TRP A 11 20.77 19.93 -1.01
CA TRP A 11 20.34 19.66 -2.39
C TRP A 11 21.38 20.01 -3.45
N ARG A 12 22.30 20.96 -3.18
CA ARG A 12 23.35 21.36 -4.13
C ARG A 12 24.59 20.46 -4.13
N GLY A 13 24.84 19.72 -3.05
CA GLY A 13 25.97 18.77 -2.97
C GLY A 13 25.73 17.43 -3.68
N ARG A 14 24.48 17.07 -3.97
CA ARG A 14 24.13 15.73 -4.48
C ARG A 14 24.15 15.61 -6.02
N HIS A 15 24.21 16.74 -6.74
CA HIS A 15 24.20 16.76 -8.20
C HIS A 15 25.58 16.66 -8.88
N ASN A 16 26.69 16.86 -8.16
CA ASN A 16 28.04 16.78 -8.74
C ASN A 16 28.72 15.41 -8.61
N ASN A 17 28.35 14.57 -7.64
CA ASN A 17 29.00 13.24 -7.48
C ASN A 17 28.55 12.17 -8.49
N ASN A 18 27.47 12.40 -9.24
CA ASN A 18 26.91 11.37 -10.12
C ASN A 18 27.50 11.37 -11.55
N LYS A 19 28.37 12.34 -11.89
CA LYS A 19 29.07 12.41 -13.17
C LYS A 19 30.47 11.79 -13.12
N GLU A 20 31.17 11.88 -11.99
CA GLU A 20 32.50 11.29 -11.80
C GLU A 20 32.43 9.75 -11.70
N GLN A 21 31.42 9.20 -10.99
CA GLN A 21 31.25 7.76 -10.78
C GLN A 21 30.91 6.97 -12.06
N ARG A 22 30.42 7.64 -13.11
CA ARG A 22 30.05 7.00 -14.39
C ARG A 22 31.20 6.92 -15.40
N ARG A 23 32.35 7.57 -15.12
CA ARG A 23 33.55 7.51 -15.98
C ARG A 23 34.52 6.40 -15.58
N THR A 24 34.50 5.93 -14.33
CA THR A 24 35.43 4.90 -13.83
C THR A 24 34.99 3.47 -14.11
N ASN A 25 33.70 3.20 -14.35
CA ASN A 25 33.20 1.85 -14.59
C ASN A 25 33.22 1.38 -16.06
N ARG A 26 33.90 2.09 -16.97
CA ARG A 26 33.94 1.76 -18.41
C ARG A 26 35.29 1.29 -18.95
N CYS A 27 36.30 1.08 -18.10
CA CYS A 27 37.65 0.71 -18.53
C CYS A 27 38.21 -0.61 -17.94
N MET A 28 37.39 -1.51 -17.40
CA MET A 28 37.92 -2.74 -16.79
C MET A 28 37.25 -4.03 -17.29
N PHE A 29 37.07 -4.17 -18.60
CA PHE A 29 36.74 -5.45 -19.23
C PHE A 29 37.41 -5.55 -20.60
N CYS A 30 38.69 -5.93 -20.61
CA CYS A 30 39.30 -6.67 -21.73
C CYS A 30 40.66 -7.24 -21.33
N CYS A 31 40.84 -8.54 -21.62
CA CYS A 31 42.09 -9.30 -21.73
C CYS A 31 42.88 -9.62 -20.45
N SER A 32 42.68 -10.85 -19.94
CA SER A 32 43.81 -11.77 -19.75
C SER A 32 43.35 -13.23 -19.82
N SER A 33 44.14 -13.98 -20.57
CA SER A 33 44.00 -15.36 -21.01
C SER A 33 44.43 -16.37 -19.94
N GLY A 34 43.72 -17.50 -19.90
CA GLY A 34 44.27 -18.86 -19.70
C GLY A 34 44.85 -19.21 -18.33
N ALA A 35 44.09 -19.97 -17.54
CA ALA A 35 44.58 -21.14 -16.79
C ALA A 35 43.39 -21.94 -16.25
N ALA A 36 43.27 -23.20 -16.67
CA ALA A 36 42.40 -24.18 -16.02
C ALA A 36 42.95 -24.48 -14.63
N SER A 37 42.10 -24.41 -13.59
CA SER A 37 42.44 -24.90 -12.26
C SER A 37 41.20 -25.49 -11.59
N ALA A 38 41.43 -26.62 -10.93
CA ALA A 38 40.48 -27.61 -10.49
C ALA A 38 39.47 -27.11 -9.44
N ALA A 39 38.28 -27.72 -9.46
CA ALA A 39 37.24 -27.55 -8.45
C ALA A 39 37.75 -28.04 -7.07
N PRO A 40 37.48 -27.30 -5.97
CA PRO A 40 37.78 -27.78 -4.63
C PRO A 40 36.77 -28.86 -4.19
N PRO A 41 37.17 -29.80 -3.31
CA PRO A 41 36.33 -30.90 -2.88
C PRO A 41 35.19 -30.43 -1.97
N ILE A 42 34.05 -31.12 -2.12
CA ILE A 42 32.84 -30.97 -1.29
C ILE A 42 33.21 -31.25 0.17
N ALA A 43 33.11 -30.22 1.02
CA ALA A 43 33.20 -30.38 2.46
C ALA A 43 31.95 -31.10 2.97
N THR A 44 32.17 -32.25 3.61
CA THR A 44 31.16 -33.03 4.33
C THR A 44 30.53 -32.20 5.43
N ALA A 45 29.19 -32.18 5.45
CA ALA A 45 28.39 -31.51 6.46
C ALA A 45 28.62 -32.08 7.87
N SER A 46 28.84 -31.21 8.84
CA SER A 46 28.60 -31.49 10.26
C SER A 46 27.13 -31.23 10.59
N PRO A 47 26.52 -31.95 11.54
CA PRO A 47 25.12 -31.78 11.87
C PRO A 47 24.91 -30.41 12.53
N ILE A 48 24.07 -29.58 11.93
CA ILE A 48 23.54 -28.38 12.59
C ILE A 48 22.39 -28.87 13.45
N ASP A 49 22.56 -28.77 14.77
CA ASP A 49 21.55 -29.02 15.77
C ASP A 49 20.24 -28.29 15.43
N ASP A 50 19.14 -29.04 15.39
CA ASP A 50 17.78 -28.51 15.30
C ASP A 50 17.39 -27.76 16.59
N PRO A 51 17.12 -26.45 16.57
CA PRO A 51 16.20 -25.87 17.53
C PRO A 51 14.83 -25.83 16.85
N LYS A 52 14.02 -26.87 17.08
CA LYS A 52 12.56 -26.74 16.97
C LYS A 52 12.08 -25.71 17.98
N GLN A 53 12.13 -24.43 17.61
CA GLN A 53 11.29 -23.41 18.22
C GLN A 53 10.10 -23.20 17.29
N SER A 54 9.08 -24.02 17.48
CA SER A 54 7.72 -23.69 17.04
C SER A 54 7.26 -22.50 17.86
N ALA A 55 7.61 -21.29 17.44
CA ALA A 55 6.97 -20.09 17.94
C ALA A 55 5.55 -20.08 17.38
N THR A 56 4.60 -20.61 18.15
CA THR A 56 3.19 -20.28 17.97
C THR A 56 3.08 -18.76 17.90
N PRO A 57 2.44 -18.18 16.86
CA PRO A 57 2.28 -16.73 16.78
C PRO A 57 1.51 -16.30 18.02
N LYS A 58 2.17 -15.55 18.89
CA LYS A 58 1.57 -14.95 20.08
C LYS A 58 0.44 -14.06 19.56
N MET A 59 -0.80 -14.46 19.80
CA MET A 59 -1.97 -13.65 19.44
C MET A 59 -1.71 -12.24 20.01
N ALA A 60 -1.70 -11.26 19.11
CA ALA A 60 -1.54 -9.87 19.46
C ALA A 60 -2.58 -9.49 20.53
N ALA A 61 -2.27 -8.49 21.36
CA ALA A 61 -3.21 -7.98 22.34
C ALA A 61 -4.57 -7.70 21.68
N PRO A 62 -5.69 -7.96 22.38
CA PRO A 62 -7.01 -7.71 21.82
C PRO A 62 -7.07 -6.27 21.28
N PRO A 63 -7.61 -6.07 20.06
CA PRO A 63 -7.59 -4.77 19.43
C PRO A 63 -8.27 -3.74 20.34
N PRO A 64 -7.83 -2.46 20.29
CA PRO A 64 -8.51 -1.39 21.02
C PRO A 64 -10.00 -1.43 20.68
N ALA A 65 -10.85 -1.30 21.70
CA ALA A 65 -12.30 -1.35 21.52
C ALA A 65 -12.72 -0.38 20.41
N PRO A 66 -13.50 -0.82 19.41
CA PRO A 66 -13.91 0.05 18.33
C PRO A 66 -14.72 1.23 18.89
N PRO A 67 -14.57 2.44 18.34
CA PRO A 67 -15.40 3.56 18.74
C PRO A 67 -16.88 3.22 18.57
N ALA A 68 -17.71 3.73 19.50
CA ALA A 68 -19.15 3.59 19.41
C ALA A 68 -19.67 4.35 18.18
N GLY A 69 -20.34 3.65 17.26
CA GLY A 69 -20.91 4.23 16.05
C GLY A 69 -20.83 3.28 14.85
N THR A 70 -21.34 3.74 13.71
CA THR A 70 -21.26 3.01 12.43
C THR A 70 -20.18 3.64 11.55
N PHE A 71 -19.21 2.85 11.11
CA PHE A 71 -18.21 3.29 10.14
C PHE A 71 -18.85 3.50 8.76
N VAL A 72 -18.34 4.47 8.00
CA VAL A 72 -18.82 4.76 6.64
C VAL A 72 -17.67 4.69 5.66
N LEU A 73 -17.70 3.70 4.78
CA LEU A 73 -16.71 3.56 3.71
C LEU A 73 -17.30 4.10 2.40
N THR A 74 -16.79 5.22 1.93
CA THR A 74 -17.28 5.92 0.73
C THR A 74 -16.30 5.77 -0.43
N TYR A 75 -16.79 5.26 -1.58
CA TYR A 75 -16.02 5.12 -2.82
C TYR A 75 -16.91 5.06 -4.07
N PHE A 76 -16.35 4.96 -5.28
CA PHE A 76 -17.13 4.96 -6.53
C PHE A 76 -17.95 3.68 -6.75
N SER A 77 -19.14 3.82 -7.32
CA SER A 77 -20.08 2.73 -7.67
C SER A 77 -19.70 1.95 -8.92
N HIS A 78 -18.97 2.57 -9.85
CA HIS A 78 -18.61 1.98 -11.12
C HIS A 78 -17.09 1.98 -11.32
N ARG A 79 -16.60 0.83 -11.78
CA ARG A 79 -15.23 0.51 -12.20
C ARG A 79 -14.24 0.28 -11.05
N ALA A 80 -13.70 -0.93 -11.01
CA ALA A 80 -12.46 -1.27 -10.31
C ALA A 80 -12.38 -0.68 -8.88
N SER A 81 -13.37 -0.99 -8.05
CA SER A 81 -13.42 -0.65 -6.62
C SER A 81 -12.29 -1.29 -5.79
N SER A 82 -11.29 -1.89 -6.45
CA SER A 82 -10.17 -2.63 -5.85
C SER A 82 -9.45 -1.87 -4.74
N ARG A 83 -9.41 -0.53 -4.81
CA ARG A 83 -8.77 0.29 -3.78
C ARG A 83 -9.51 0.26 -2.43
N SER A 84 -10.78 -0.13 -2.40
CA SER A 84 -11.59 -0.19 -1.16
C SER A 84 -12.13 -1.59 -0.86
N ASP A 85 -12.12 -2.50 -1.83
CA ASP A 85 -12.63 -3.87 -1.66
C ASP A 85 -11.92 -4.61 -0.51
N VAL A 86 -10.59 -4.43 -0.39
CA VAL A 86 -9.81 -5.00 0.72
C VAL A 86 -10.27 -4.45 2.08
N ALA A 87 -10.57 -3.15 2.15
CA ALA A 87 -11.06 -2.54 3.38
C ALA A 87 -12.47 -3.03 3.73
N GLU A 88 -13.37 -3.11 2.75
CA GLU A 88 -14.73 -3.66 2.93
C GLU A 88 -14.69 -5.10 3.45
N LEU A 89 -13.82 -5.94 2.87
CA LEU A 89 -13.61 -7.31 3.34
C LEU A 89 -13.12 -7.34 4.79
N LEU A 90 -12.14 -6.51 5.15
CA LEU A 90 -11.58 -6.45 6.50
C LEU A 90 -12.60 -5.96 7.53
N PHE A 91 -13.48 -5.00 7.16
CA PHE A 91 -14.59 -4.60 8.01
C PHE A 91 -15.57 -5.76 8.26
N GLY A 92 -15.86 -6.55 7.22
CA GLY A 92 -16.64 -7.79 7.35
C GLY A 92 -16.00 -8.81 8.29
N ILE A 93 -14.68 -9.03 8.17
CA ILE A 93 -13.91 -9.92 9.05
C ILE A 93 -13.90 -9.42 10.50
N ALA A 94 -13.75 -8.10 10.70
CA ALA A 94 -13.75 -7.47 12.02
C ALA A 94 -15.10 -7.54 12.75
N LYS A 95 -16.20 -7.84 12.02
CA LYS A 95 -17.57 -7.89 12.56
C LYS A 95 -17.98 -6.62 13.29
N VAL A 96 -17.47 -5.47 12.86
CA VAL A 96 -17.85 -4.15 13.39
C VAL A 96 -19.02 -3.58 12.57
N PRO A 97 -19.89 -2.74 13.16
CA PRO A 97 -20.94 -2.08 12.40
C PRO A 97 -20.36 -1.10 11.37
N PHE A 98 -20.60 -1.35 10.08
CA PHE A 98 -20.18 -0.47 9.01
C PHE A 98 -21.22 -0.43 7.89
N ARG A 99 -21.18 0.63 7.09
CA ARG A 99 -21.90 0.73 5.83
C ARG A 99 -20.99 1.17 4.71
N VAL A 100 -21.39 0.82 3.50
CA VAL A 100 -20.68 1.17 2.27
C VAL A 100 -21.52 2.15 1.48
N GLN A 101 -20.98 3.33 1.21
CA GLN A 101 -21.61 4.35 0.38
C GLN A 101 -20.92 4.39 -0.98
N ARG A 102 -21.63 3.95 -2.02
CA ARG A 102 -21.12 3.94 -3.39
C ARG A 102 -21.65 5.15 -4.15
N LEU A 103 -20.75 5.99 -4.66
CA LEU A 103 -21.09 7.23 -5.35
C LEU A 103 -21.03 7.08 -6.87
N VAL A 104 -21.93 7.72 -7.60
CA VAL A 104 -21.70 7.97 -9.03
C VAL A 104 -20.86 9.23 -9.23
N TRP A 105 -20.34 9.46 -10.45
CA TRP A 105 -19.52 10.65 -10.73
C TRP A 105 -20.23 11.97 -10.39
N ALA A 106 -21.54 12.07 -10.68
CA ALA A 106 -22.34 13.24 -10.36
C ALA A 106 -22.36 13.51 -8.84
N ASP A 107 -22.58 12.49 -8.02
CA ASP A 107 -22.59 12.61 -6.55
C ASP A 107 -21.21 12.97 -6.01
N PHE A 108 -20.15 12.41 -6.59
CA PHE A 108 -18.77 12.77 -6.21
C PHE A 108 -18.48 14.24 -6.47
N VAL A 109 -18.91 14.79 -7.62
CA VAL A 109 -18.71 16.21 -7.93
C VAL A 109 -19.41 17.09 -6.88
N ARG A 110 -20.67 16.77 -6.56
CA ARG A 110 -21.43 17.47 -5.51
C ARG A 110 -20.74 17.39 -4.14
N LEU A 111 -20.36 16.18 -3.71
CA LEU A 111 -19.67 15.97 -2.43
C LEU A 111 -18.32 16.70 -2.35
N ARG A 112 -17.59 16.76 -3.47
CA ARG A 112 -16.31 17.48 -3.57
C ARG A 112 -16.48 18.99 -3.50
N GLU A 113 -17.53 19.52 -4.11
CA GLU A 113 -17.87 20.94 -4.01
C GLU A 113 -18.28 21.29 -2.58
N ALA A 114 -19.19 20.51 -1.98
CA ALA A 114 -19.57 20.60 -0.59
C ALA A 114 -18.37 20.55 0.38
N SER A 115 -17.42 19.62 0.15
CA SER A 115 -16.24 19.45 1.02
C SER A 115 -15.26 20.65 0.97
N ARG A 116 -15.32 21.50 -0.06
CA ARG A 116 -14.46 22.69 -0.16
C ARG A 116 -14.97 23.87 0.65
N GLU A 117 -16.27 23.90 0.92
CA GLU A 117 -16.93 24.96 1.69
C GLU A 117 -16.84 24.72 3.21
N GLY A 118 -16.28 23.59 3.63
CA GLY A 118 -16.07 23.21 5.02
C GLY A 118 -17.09 22.18 5.54
N PRO A 119 -16.81 21.53 6.68
CA PRO A 119 -17.73 20.55 7.28
C PRO A 119 -19.07 21.23 7.61
N GLY A 120 -20.18 20.75 7.03
CA GLY A 120 -21.53 21.23 7.34
C GLY A 120 -22.08 22.35 6.45
N ALA A 121 -21.42 22.71 5.35
CA ALA A 121 -21.83 23.82 4.49
C ALA A 121 -23.08 23.55 3.61
N THR A 122 -23.41 22.28 3.33
CA THR A 122 -24.53 21.94 2.43
C THR A 122 -25.50 20.99 3.10
N GLY A 123 -26.76 21.42 3.25
CA GLY A 123 -27.90 20.59 3.63
C GLY A 123 -28.35 19.64 2.51
N ASP A 124 -27.40 19.13 1.72
CA ASP A 124 -27.62 18.29 0.54
C ASP A 124 -27.73 16.81 1.00
N PRO A 125 -28.75 16.05 0.56
CA PRO A 125 -28.83 14.62 0.83
C PRO A 125 -27.59 13.81 0.37
N ALA A 126 -26.75 14.32 -0.55
CA ALA A 126 -25.49 13.68 -0.95
C ALA A 126 -24.29 13.96 -0.01
N SER A 127 -24.35 14.99 0.85
CA SER A 127 -23.36 15.27 1.92
C SER A 127 -23.64 14.47 3.21
N THR A 128 -24.38 13.37 3.07
CA THR A 128 -24.96 12.61 4.17
C THR A 128 -23.89 12.23 5.20
N GLU A 129 -24.06 12.73 6.42
CA GLU A 129 -23.42 12.24 7.64
C GLU A 129 -21.96 12.64 7.90
N GLY A 130 -21.59 13.87 7.57
CA GLY A 130 -20.30 14.43 8.00
C GLY A 130 -19.09 13.83 7.28
N VAL A 131 -19.32 13.15 6.16
CA VAL A 131 -18.26 12.68 5.25
C VAL A 131 -17.67 13.89 4.53
N SER A 132 -16.38 14.14 4.76
CA SER A 132 -15.57 15.10 3.99
C SER A 132 -14.61 14.34 3.07
N LEU A 133 -14.09 15.01 2.04
CA LEU A 133 -13.15 14.43 1.10
C LEU A 133 -11.71 14.94 1.32
N PRO A 134 -10.92 14.33 2.23
CA PRO A 134 -9.48 14.56 2.29
C PRO A 134 -8.84 14.44 0.92
N ASN A 135 -8.04 15.43 0.54
CA ASN A 135 -7.38 15.52 -0.77
C ASN A 135 -8.32 15.58 -1.98
N SER A 136 -9.63 15.85 -1.78
CA SER A 136 -10.65 15.84 -2.85
C SER A 136 -10.68 14.52 -3.63
N GLN A 137 -10.42 13.40 -2.96
CA GLN A 137 -10.29 12.06 -3.56
C GLN A 137 -11.12 11.03 -2.81
N LEU A 138 -11.43 9.95 -3.52
CA LEU A 138 -11.94 8.70 -2.95
C LEU A 138 -10.84 7.62 -3.05
N PRO A 139 -10.83 6.60 -2.17
CA PRO A 139 -11.81 6.35 -1.11
C PRO A 139 -11.62 7.17 0.16
N VAL A 140 -12.68 7.23 0.98
CA VAL A 140 -12.69 7.85 2.32
C VAL A 140 -13.37 6.91 3.32
N LEU A 141 -12.79 6.83 4.51
CA LEU A 141 -13.40 6.22 5.69
C LEU A 141 -13.81 7.31 6.68
N ALA A 142 -15.10 7.36 7.03
CA ALA A 142 -15.60 8.17 8.12
C ALA A 142 -15.62 7.35 9.41
N ILE A 143 -14.86 7.81 10.40
CA ILE A 143 -14.68 7.17 11.71
C ILE A 143 -15.49 7.97 12.73
N PRO A 144 -16.54 7.38 13.32
CA PRO A 144 -17.26 8.02 14.41
C PRO A 144 -16.38 8.08 15.66
N ALA A 145 -16.46 9.18 16.39
CA ALA A 145 -15.86 9.33 17.72
C ALA A 145 -16.96 9.28 18.79
N ALA A 146 -16.57 8.93 20.01
CA ALA A 146 -17.50 8.82 21.15
C ALA A 146 -18.20 10.15 21.51
N ASP A 147 -17.61 11.30 21.13
CA ASP A 147 -18.17 12.63 21.32
C ASP A 147 -19.12 13.07 20.19
N GLY A 148 -19.48 12.15 19.29
CA GLY A 148 -20.34 12.42 18.13
C GLY A 148 -19.63 13.12 16.97
N LYS A 149 -18.33 13.42 17.08
CA LYS A 149 -17.56 13.94 15.94
C LYS A 149 -17.24 12.83 14.94
N VAL A 150 -17.00 13.22 13.69
CA VAL A 150 -16.61 12.30 12.62
C VAL A 150 -15.23 12.72 12.09
N THR A 151 -14.30 11.76 12.06
CA THR A 151 -12.99 11.95 11.45
C THR A 151 -12.96 11.24 10.10
N CYS A 152 -12.64 11.97 9.04
CA CYS A 152 -12.52 11.39 7.69
C CYS A 152 -11.06 11.11 7.35
N VAL A 153 -10.77 9.86 6.97
CA VAL A 153 -9.45 9.39 6.56
C VAL A 153 -9.48 9.05 5.07
N GLY A 154 -8.58 9.65 4.30
CA GLY A 154 -8.34 9.29 2.90
C GLY A 154 -7.16 8.33 2.73
N GLN A 155 -6.87 7.97 1.47
CA GLN A 155 -5.83 7.02 1.05
C GLN A 155 -6.16 5.57 1.41
N SER A 156 -6.34 4.74 0.37
CA SER A 156 -6.75 3.33 0.52
C SER A 156 -5.83 2.51 1.42
N GLY A 157 -4.51 2.67 1.30
CA GLY A 157 -3.56 1.94 2.13
C GLY A 157 -3.68 2.27 3.63
N ALA A 158 -3.97 3.53 3.97
CA ALA A 158 -4.20 3.93 5.37
C ALA A 158 -5.51 3.34 5.91
N ILE A 159 -6.57 3.37 5.10
CA ILE A 159 -7.88 2.79 5.42
C ILE A 159 -7.76 1.27 5.63
N VAL A 160 -7.04 0.57 4.74
CA VAL A 160 -6.81 -0.88 4.85
C VAL A 160 -6.06 -1.23 6.14
N ARG A 161 -5.01 -0.50 6.49
CA ARG A 161 -4.30 -0.71 7.77
C ARG A 161 -5.22 -0.49 8.97
N TYR A 162 -6.05 0.54 8.94
CA TYR A 162 -7.01 0.81 10.01
C TYR A 162 -8.02 -0.35 10.15
N ALA A 163 -8.63 -0.79 9.05
CA ALA A 163 -9.56 -1.92 9.04
C ALA A 163 -8.88 -3.24 9.48
N ALA A 164 -7.64 -3.47 9.06
CA ALA A 164 -6.86 -4.65 9.47
C ALA A 164 -6.56 -4.64 10.98
N LYS A 165 -6.31 -3.47 11.58
CA LYS A 165 -6.17 -3.33 13.04
C LYS A 165 -7.46 -3.70 13.76
N LEU A 166 -8.61 -3.22 13.27
CA LEU A 166 -9.92 -3.60 13.82
C LEU A 166 -10.18 -5.11 13.71
N ALA A 167 -9.75 -5.72 12.62
CA ALA A 167 -9.87 -7.16 12.39
C ALA A 167 -8.85 -8.01 13.19
N GLY A 168 -7.90 -7.40 13.90
CA GLY A 168 -6.81 -8.12 14.57
C GLY A 168 -5.80 -8.75 13.59
N MET A 169 -5.78 -8.31 12.33
CA MET A 169 -4.93 -8.83 11.26
C MET A 169 -3.66 -7.99 11.01
N TYR A 170 -3.53 -6.85 11.69
CA TYR A 170 -2.34 -6.00 11.59
C TYR A 170 -1.48 -6.10 12.86
N PRO A 171 -0.18 -6.41 12.74
CA PRO A 171 0.73 -6.64 13.86
C PRO A 171 1.15 -5.32 14.53
N SER A 172 0.24 -4.68 15.27
CA SER A 172 0.43 -3.31 15.79
C SER A 172 1.57 -3.20 16.81
N ASP A 173 1.94 -4.30 17.47
CA ASP A 173 2.95 -4.34 18.54
C ASP A 173 4.34 -4.76 18.04
N ASP A 174 4.47 -5.22 16.78
CA ASP A 174 5.73 -5.62 16.17
C ASP A 174 6.01 -4.77 14.94
N PHE A 175 6.88 -3.77 15.10
CA PHE A 175 7.20 -2.83 14.03
C PHE A 175 7.88 -3.48 12.82
N VAL A 176 8.66 -4.55 13.02
CA VAL A 176 9.36 -5.23 11.93
C VAL A 176 8.36 -6.04 11.11
N VAL A 177 7.46 -6.76 11.78
CA VAL A 177 6.41 -7.54 11.09
C VAL A 177 5.39 -6.59 10.44
N ALA A 178 5.04 -5.48 11.08
CA ALA A 178 4.22 -4.42 10.49
C ALA A 178 4.84 -3.84 9.22
N ALA A 179 6.14 -3.51 9.24
CA ALA A 179 6.84 -3.01 8.07
C ALA A 179 6.89 -4.04 6.93
N LYS A 180 6.99 -5.35 7.24
CA LYS A 180 6.91 -6.42 6.24
C LYS A 180 5.51 -6.49 5.61
N VAL A 181 4.44 -6.42 6.42
CA VAL A 181 3.05 -6.36 5.93
C VAL A 181 2.88 -5.15 5.01
N ASP A 182 3.37 -3.98 5.42
CA ASP A 182 3.30 -2.77 4.62
C ASP A 182 4.07 -2.89 3.31
N SER A 183 5.26 -3.50 3.32
CA SER A 183 6.03 -3.76 2.10
C SER A 183 5.27 -4.64 1.11
N VAL A 184 4.52 -5.65 1.58
CA VAL A 184 3.69 -6.50 0.71
C VAL A 184 2.51 -5.71 0.14
N LEU A 185 1.83 -4.91 0.98
CA LEU A 185 0.71 -4.07 0.55
C LEU A 185 1.14 -3.02 -0.47
N ASP A 186 2.28 -2.37 -0.26
CA ASP A 186 2.82 -1.37 -1.18
C ASP A 186 3.28 -2.02 -2.50
N ARG A 187 3.84 -3.24 -2.44
CA ARG A 187 4.20 -4.01 -3.65
C ARG A 187 2.97 -4.39 -4.46
N LEU A 188 1.85 -4.74 -3.81
CA LEU A 188 0.56 -4.95 -4.46
C LEU A 188 0.02 -3.65 -5.08
N ALA A 189 0.22 -2.51 -4.41
CA ALA A 189 -0.22 -1.22 -4.91
C ALA A 189 0.50 -0.82 -6.22
N ASP A 190 1.75 -1.23 -6.43
CA ASP A 190 2.48 -1.02 -7.69
C ASP A 190 1.74 -1.58 -8.92
N LEU A 191 1.02 -2.71 -8.77
CA LEU A 191 0.18 -3.28 -9.83
C LEU A 191 -1.02 -2.41 -10.15
N ALA A 192 -1.61 -1.78 -9.14
CA ALA A 192 -2.80 -0.93 -9.29
C ALA A 192 -2.49 0.42 -10.00
N ILE A 193 -1.23 0.84 -10.05
CA ILE A 193 -0.79 2.11 -10.69
C ILE A 193 -0.78 2.01 -12.23
N THR A 194 -1.02 0.83 -12.79
CA THR A 194 -0.92 0.58 -14.23
C THR A 194 -1.93 1.36 -15.10
N ARG A 195 -2.93 2.01 -14.49
CA ARG A 195 -3.78 3.04 -15.12
C ARG A 195 -4.45 2.62 -16.45
N TRP A 196 -4.56 1.31 -16.72
CA TRP A 196 -5.20 0.75 -17.92
C TRP A 196 -6.58 1.34 -18.20
N TYR A 197 -7.37 1.57 -17.15
CA TYR A 197 -8.71 2.14 -17.25
C TYR A 197 -8.73 3.63 -17.67
N LEU A 198 -7.59 4.32 -17.66
CA LEU A 198 -7.45 5.70 -18.14
C LEU A 198 -7.15 5.79 -19.64
N ALA A 199 -6.81 4.67 -20.30
CA ALA A 199 -6.63 4.65 -21.74
C ALA A 199 -7.98 4.95 -22.44
N LYS A 200 -7.94 5.88 -23.41
CA LYS A 200 -9.14 6.45 -24.04
C LYS A 200 -9.71 5.55 -25.14
N ASP A 201 -8.87 4.77 -25.81
CA ASP A 201 -9.23 3.93 -26.95
C ASP A 201 -8.91 2.45 -26.69
N ALA A 202 -9.40 1.58 -27.58
CA ALA A 202 -9.20 0.13 -27.46
C ALA A 202 -7.72 -0.25 -27.63
N LYS A 203 -7.02 0.39 -28.56
CA LYS A 203 -5.60 0.14 -28.82
C LYS A 203 -4.73 0.51 -27.63
N GLY A 204 -4.92 1.70 -27.03
CA GLY A 204 -4.16 2.09 -25.85
C GLY A 204 -4.42 1.18 -24.64
N LYS A 205 -5.63 0.62 -24.52
CA LYS A 205 -5.92 -0.41 -23.51
C LYS A 205 -5.16 -1.70 -23.78
N GLU A 206 -5.08 -2.14 -25.04
CA GLU A 206 -4.33 -3.32 -25.44
C GLU A 206 -2.82 -3.13 -25.20
N ASP A 207 -2.26 -1.99 -25.60
CA ASP A 207 -0.85 -1.66 -25.40
C ASP A 207 -0.47 -1.64 -23.91
N VAL A 208 -1.30 -1.01 -23.07
CA VAL A 208 -1.08 -0.99 -21.61
C VAL A 208 -1.22 -2.40 -21.03
N LEU A 209 -2.21 -3.20 -21.45
CA LEU A 209 -2.37 -4.56 -20.96
C LEU A 209 -1.16 -5.43 -21.33
N LYS A 210 -0.65 -5.29 -22.55
CA LYS A 210 0.54 -5.99 -23.01
C LYS A 210 1.77 -5.63 -22.18
N ASP A 211 2.03 -4.34 -21.93
CA ASP A 211 3.11 -3.90 -21.03
C ASP A 211 2.97 -4.52 -19.63
N ILE A 212 1.77 -4.49 -19.05
CA ILE A 212 1.52 -5.07 -17.72
C ILE A 212 1.90 -6.56 -17.72
N CYS A 213 1.40 -7.33 -18.69
CA CYS A 213 1.62 -8.76 -18.78
C CYS A 213 3.08 -9.13 -19.04
N GLU A 214 3.79 -8.36 -19.87
CA GLU A 214 5.16 -8.68 -20.29
C GLU A 214 6.23 -8.14 -19.34
N THR A 215 6.03 -6.96 -18.74
CA THR A 215 7.10 -6.24 -18.04
C THR A 215 6.89 -6.11 -16.53
N ARG A 216 5.63 -5.98 -16.07
CA ARG A 216 5.34 -5.66 -14.66
C ARG A 216 4.89 -6.85 -13.85
N LEU A 217 3.95 -7.62 -14.38
CA LEU A 217 3.31 -8.71 -13.65
C LEU A 217 4.30 -9.84 -13.31
N PRO A 218 5.16 -10.33 -14.23
CA PRO A 218 6.06 -11.44 -13.92
C PRO A 218 7.02 -11.17 -12.76
N PRO A 219 7.79 -10.05 -12.71
CA PRO A 219 8.69 -9.81 -11.58
C PRO A 219 7.93 -9.54 -10.27
N ILE A 220 6.77 -8.88 -10.31
CA ILE A 220 5.96 -8.65 -9.10
C ILE A 220 5.46 -9.97 -8.51
N LEU A 221 4.95 -10.88 -9.35
CA LEU A 221 4.49 -12.20 -8.89
C LEU A 221 5.65 -13.06 -8.36
N ALA A 222 6.84 -12.95 -8.96
CA ALA A 222 8.04 -13.62 -8.46
C ALA A 222 8.44 -13.09 -7.08
N ASP A 223 8.48 -11.76 -6.90
CA ASP A 223 8.76 -11.12 -5.61
C ASP A 223 7.75 -11.56 -4.54
N MET A 224 6.46 -11.57 -4.88
CA MET A 224 5.39 -11.99 -3.97
C MET A 224 5.52 -13.48 -3.59
N SER A 225 5.87 -14.35 -4.53
CA SER A 225 6.11 -15.76 -4.26
C SER A 225 7.26 -15.94 -3.26
N LEU A 226 8.33 -15.16 -3.42
CA LEU A 226 9.45 -15.15 -2.48
C LEU A 226 9.03 -14.63 -1.10
N MET A 227 8.25 -13.55 -1.04
CA MET A 227 7.73 -13.01 0.23
C MET A 227 6.86 -14.03 0.97
N LEU A 228 6.02 -14.80 0.26
CA LEU A 228 5.20 -15.85 0.85
C LEU A 228 6.04 -16.98 1.43
N GLN A 229 7.06 -17.44 0.71
CA GLN A 229 8.00 -18.47 1.19
C GLN A 229 8.75 -18.01 2.45
N GLN A 230 9.19 -16.75 2.48
CA GLN A 230 9.88 -16.16 3.65
C GLN A 230 8.94 -15.97 4.85
N GLY A 231 7.64 -15.81 4.63
CA GLY A 231 6.63 -15.64 5.67
C GLY A 231 6.25 -16.93 6.42
N GLY A 232 6.87 -18.08 6.08
CA GLY A 232 6.56 -19.37 6.69
C GLY A 232 5.28 -20.02 6.15
N GLY A 233 4.68 -19.46 5.10
CA GLY A 233 3.61 -20.11 4.33
C GLY A 233 4.22 -21.12 3.38
N ALA A 234 4.57 -22.30 3.88
CA ALA A 234 4.81 -23.46 3.02
C ALA A 234 3.46 -23.92 2.43
N GLY A 235 3.51 -24.34 1.16
CA GLY A 235 2.37 -24.89 0.42
C GLY A 235 1.82 -26.19 0.99
#